data_AF-A0A1G3KPV0-F1
#
_entry.id   AF-A0A1G3KPV0-F1
#
_cell.length_a   1.000
_cell.length_b   1.000
_cell.length_c   1.000
_cell.angle_alpha   90.00
_cell.angle_beta   90.00
_cell.angle_gamma   90.00
#
_symmetry.space_group_name_H-M   'P 1'
#
loop_
_entity.id
_entity.type
_entity.pdbx_description
1 polymer ?
#
loop_
_entity_poly.entity_id
_entity_poly.type
_entity_poly.pdbx_seq_one_letter_code
_entity_poly.pdbx_strand_id
1 'polypeptide(L)' 'MADRPLHPPVKRSVTIAGHPTSISLEPVFWDALEAEAARQVLPVNALVARIDVERMEADDPPN' A
#
# COMPACT_ATOMS: atom_id res chain seq x y z
N MET A 1 -23.16 -2.87 -9.93
CA MET A 1 -23.19 -3.91 -8.89
C MET A 1 -21.85 -3.92 -8.18
N ALA A 2 -21.74 -3.17 -7.08
CA ALA A 2 -20.87 -3.42 -5.92
C ALA A 2 -20.94 -2.18 -5.01
N ASP A 3 -22.05 -2.04 -4.27
CA ASP A 3 -22.00 -1.35 -2.99
C ASP A 3 -21.28 -2.30 -2.04
N ARG A 4 -19.95 -2.30 -2.08
CA ARG A 4 -19.14 -3.01 -1.10
C ARG A 4 -19.02 -2.03 0.06
N PRO A 5 -19.54 -2.35 1.27
CA PRO A 5 -19.49 -1.41 2.37
C PRO A 5 -18.04 -0.96 2.55
N LEU A 6 -17.80 0.34 2.34
CA LEU A 6 -16.50 0.95 2.60
C LEU A 6 -16.30 0.87 4.11
N HIS A 7 -15.62 -0.18 4.54
CA HIS A 7 -15.19 -0.33 5.92
C HIS A 7 -14.24 0.84 6.25
N PRO A 8 -14.30 1.37 7.48
CA PRO A 8 -13.49 2.50 7.87
C PRO A 8 -11.99 2.21 7.62
N PRO A 9 -11.19 3.24 7.25
CA PRO A 9 -9.77 3.07 7.01
C PRO A 9 -9.07 2.44 8.22
N VAL A 10 -8.24 1.44 7.94
CA VAL A 10 -7.38 0.78 8.90
C VAL A 10 -5.99 1.40 8.81
N LYS A 11 -5.48 1.85 9.96
CA LYS A 11 -4.14 2.41 10.08
C LYS A 11 -3.11 1.29 10.29
N ARG A 12 -2.04 1.29 9.51
CA ARG A 12 -0.89 0.39 9.68
C ARG A 12 0.42 1.18 9.61
N SER A 13 1.43 0.68 10.30
CA SER A 13 2.79 1.22 10.23
C SER A 13 3.59 0.41 9.22
N VAL A 14 4.11 1.08 8.20
CA VAL A 14 4.98 0.50 7.18
C VAL A 14 6.34 1.17 7.23
N THR A 15 7.40 0.50 6.80
CA THR A 15 8.73 1.10 6.73
C THR A 15 9.03 1.49 5.29
N ILE A 16 9.23 2.77 5.03
CA ILE A 16 9.56 3.33 3.71
C ILE A 16 10.91 4.02 3.83
N ALA A 17 11.88 3.68 2.98
CA ALA A 17 13.24 4.22 3.02
C ALA A 17 13.90 4.20 4.42
N GLY A 18 13.62 3.17 5.23
CA GLY A 18 14.12 3.05 6.61
C GLY A 18 13.33 3.83 7.67
N HIS A 19 12.32 4.60 7.27
CA HIS A 19 11.50 5.42 8.16
C HIS A 19 10.11 4.78 8.38
N PRO A 20 9.64 4.65 9.63
CA PRO A 20 8.27 4.23 9.91
C PRO A 20 7.27 5.30 9.46
N THR A 21 6.40 4.93 8.52
CA THR A 21 5.33 5.76 7.99
C THR A 21 3.98 5.15 8.36
N SER A 22 3.11 5.98 8.94
CA SER A 22 1.74 5.62 9.26
C SER A 22 0.84 5.82 8.05
N ILE A 23 0.24 4.75 7.53
CA ILE A 23 -0.69 4.80 6.39
C ILE A 23 -2.08 4.34 6.86
N SER A 24 -3.13 5.07 6.47
CA SER A 24 -4.52 4.70 6.68
C SER A 24 -5.18 4.40 5.33
N LEU A 25 -5.66 3.17 5.14
CA LEU A 25 -6.35 2.73 3.91
C LEU A 25 -7.56 1.86 4.25
N GLU A 26 -8.56 1.85 3.38
CA GLU A 26 -9.68 0.94 3.47
C GLU A 26 -9.21 -0.52 3.41
N PRO A 27 -9.87 -1.44 4.14
CA PRO A 27 -9.47 -2.85 4.19
C PRO A 27 -9.27 -3.49 2.82
N VAL A 28 -10.13 -3.16 1.84
CA VAL A 28 -10.03 -3.67 0.47
C VAL A 28 -8.68 -3.39 -0.19
N PHE A 29 -8.06 -2.25 0.11
CA PHE A 29 -6.75 -1.91 -0.44
C PHE A 29 -5.64 -2.63 0.29
N TRP A 30 -5.76 -2.83 1.61
CA TRP A 30 -4.83 -3.67 2.36
C TRP A 30 -4.87 -5.11 1.86
N ASP A 31 -6.05 -5.67 1.63
CA ASP A 31 -6.21 -7.03 1.10
C ASP A 31 -5.55 -7.17 -0.29
N ALA A 32 -5.71 -6.16 -1.15
CA ALA A 32 -5.07 -6.14 -2.47
C ALA A 32 -3.53 -6.07 -2.37
N LEU A 33 -3.00 -5.24 -1.47
CA LEU A 33 -1.55 -5.16 -1.20
C LEU A 33 -1.01 -6.48 -0.66
N GLU A 34 -1.72 -7.11 0.27
CA GLU A 34 -1.37 -8.43 0.82
C GLU A 34 -1.35 -9.51 -0.25
N ALA A 35 -2.38 -9.56 -1.10
CA ALA A 35 -2.49 -10.52 -2.19
C ALA A 35 -1.34 -10.37 -3.20
N GLU A 36 -1.02 -9.13 -3.59
CA GLU A 36 0.06 -8.88 -4.54
C GLU A 36 1.44 -9.13 -3.93
N ALA A 37 1.65 -8.76 -2.66
CA ALA A 37 2.87 -9.06 -1.93
C ALA A 37 3.09 -10.58 -1.84
N ALA A 38 2.04 -11.35 -1.55
CA ALA A 38 2.10 -12.82 -1.54
C ALA A 38 2.42 -13.40 -2.92
N ARG A 39 1.82 -12.88 -4.00
CA ARG A 39 2.13 -13.29 -5.38
C ARG A 39 3.59 -13.07 -5.75
N GLN A 40 4.19 -11.98 -5.27
CA GLN A 40 5.59 -11.62 -5.53
C GLN A 40 6.57 -12.24 -4.51
N VAL A 41 6.08 -12.97 -3.51
CA VAL A 41 6.89 -13.53 -2.41
C VAL A 41 7.67 -12.43 -1.67
N LEU A 42 6.99 -11.30 -1.43
CA LEU A 42 7.53 -10.14 -0.73
C LEU A 42 6.70 -9.83 0.52
N PRO A 43 7.29 -9.28 1.59
CA PRO A 43 6.54 -8.64 2.65
C PRO A 43 5.77 -7.42 2.11
N VAL A 44 4.57 -7.14 2.65
CA VAL A 44 3.78 -5.95 2.28
C VAL A 44 4.59 -4.66 2.45
N ASN A 45 5.40 -4.55 3.50
CA ASN A 45 6.27 -3.40 3.71
C ASN A 45 7.27 -3.20 2.56
N ALA A 46 7.83 -4.28 2.00
CA ALA A 46 8.74 -4.21 0.88
C ALA A 46 8.02 -3.80 -0.42
N LEU A 47 6.82 -4.30 -0.65
CA LEU A 47 5.98 -3.89 -1.78
C LEU A 47 5.63 -2.39 -1.69
N VAL A 48 5.17 -1.93 -0.53
CA VAL A 48 4.82 -0.52 -0.31
C VAL A 48 6.04 0.40 -0.46
N ALA A 49 7.19 0.01 0.08
CA ALA A 49 8.43 0.77 -0.09
C ALA A 49 8.86 0.84 -1.58
N ARG A 50 8.68 -0.24 -2.35
CA ARG A 50 8.97 -0.24 -3.79
C ARG A 50 8.06 0.71 -4.55
N ILE A 51 6.75 0.67 -4.28
CA ILE A 51 5.77 1.57 -4.89
C ILE A 51 6.12 3.04 -4.59
N ASP A 52 6.56 3.33 -3.37
CA ASP A 52 6.96 4.69 -2.99
C ASP A 52 8.17 5.20 -3.78
N VAL A 53 9.20 4.35 -3.95
CA VAL A 53 10.37 4.66 -4.79
C VAL A 53 9.96 4.88 -6.24
N GLU A 54 9.18 3.96 -6.81
CA GLU A 54 8.68 4.08 -8.20
C GLU A 54 7.84 5.35 -8.40
N ARG A 55 7.07 5.77 -7.39
CA ARG A 55 6.30 7.02 -7.42
C ARG A 55 7.22 8.26 -7.41
N MET A 56 8.33 8.23 -6.67
CA MET A 56 9.28 9.35 -6.61
C MET A 56 10.09 9.51 -7.90
N GLU A 57 10.32 8.42 -8.63
CA GLU A 57 11.08 8.42 -9.89
C GLU A 57 10.23 8.76 -11.12
N ALA A 58 8.89 8.75 -11.00
CA ALA A 58 8.00 9.15 -12.08
C ALA A 58 7.99 10.69 -12.24
N ASP A 59 8.35 11.18 -13.44
CA ASP A 59 8.38 12.63 -13.80
C ASP A 59 7.02 13.35 -13.67
N ASP A 60 5.92 12.59 -13.59
CA ASP A 60 4.56 13.08 -13.35
C ASP A 60 3.92 12.21 -12.25
N PRO A 61 3.99 12.63 -10.97
CA PRO A 61 3.35 11.87 -9.90
C PRO A 61 1.84 11.91 -10.13
N PRO A 62 1.16 10.75 -10.25
CA PRO A 62 -0.28 10.73 -10.51
C PRO A 62 -0.99 11.33 -9.29
N ASN A 63 -1.39 12.60 -9.39
CA ASN A 63 -2.35 13.24 -8.50
C ASN A 63 -2.97 14.50 -9.11
#